data_AF-A0A935I178-F1
#
_entry.id   AF-A0A935I178-F1
#
_cell.length_a   1.000
_cell.length_b   1.000
_cell.length_c   1.000
_cell.angle_alpha   90.00
_cell.angle_beta   90.00
_cell.angle_gamma   90.00
#
_symmetry.space_group_name_H-M   'P 1'
#
loop_
_entity.id
_entity.type
_entity.pdbx_description
1 polymer ?
#
loop_
_entity_poly.entity_id
_entity_poly.type
_entity_poly.pdbx_seq_one_letter_code
_entity_poly.pdbx_strand_id
1 'polypeptide(L)'
;MMINKKTLRPYEYADLIRLGNRNGDGGYVVPGKLVDTADVLLSLGLAEEWTFDMEMQERNPALRIIGVDHSIQPRTFMFGLVRCTIKNWIYTILRNDQKRRKYTRLREHYGDYFRLFTQPSVHVRKMVASDDRVGCISFNTLMRMATPSRDHSVFLKMDIESSEYEIISQIVAHERSISVITAEFHDLVSDSETFNNAIEELQQRFDIVHIHSNNYGGYCQINDFPDTVEITFVNKALMGSDPKKTTCAYPRPELDITNCSEKVDYELHF
;
A
#
# COMPACT_ATOMS: atom_id res chain seq x y z
N MET A 1 -0.15 27.00 -0.57
CA MET A 1 -0.20 26.81 -2.04
C MET A 1 -1.36 25.87 -2.37
N MET A 2 -2.01 25.95 -3.53
CA MET A 2 -3.08 24.99 -3.88
C MET A 2 -2.50 23.70 -4.46
N ILE A 3 -3.20 22.58 -4.31
CA ILE A 3 -2.87 21.30 -4.96
C ILE A 3 -2.95 21.46 -6.49
N ASN A 4 -1.94 20.97 -7.21
CA ASN A 4 -1.90 21.01 -8.68
C ASN A 4 -2.72 19.84 -9.28
N LYS A 5 -4.05 19.93 -9.21
CA LYS A 5 -4.95 18.83 -9.60
C LYS A 5 -4.76 18.36 -11.05
N LYS A 6 -4.34 19.24 -11.96
CA LYS A 6 -4.13 18.90 -13.38
C LYS A 6 -3.07 17.81 -13.59
N THR A 7 -2.04 17.75 -12.75
CA THR A 7 -0.98 16.73 -12.88
C THR A 7 -1.43 15.37 -12.37
N LEU A 8 -2.44 15.31 -11.49
CA LEU A 8 -2.93 14.09 -10.86
C LEU A 8 -3.85 13.23 -11.75
N ARG A 9 -4.27 13.76 -12.91
CA ARG A 9 -5.16 13.02 -13.82
C ARG A 9 -4.50 11.70 -14.25
N PRO A 10 -5.10 10.51 -14.03
CA PRO A 10 -4.46 9.26 -14.40
C PRO A 10 -4.40 9.03 -15.91
N TYR A 11 -3.46 8.20 -16.34
CA TYR A 11 -3.40 7.61 -17.66
C TYR A 11 -4.23 6.34 -17.73
N GLU A 12 -4.75 6.05 -18.92
CA GLU A 12 -5.39 4.77 -19.21
C GLU A 12 -4.39 3.64 -19.06
N TYR A 13 -4.75 2.63 -18.26
CA TYR A 13 -3.99 1.42 -18.09
C TYR A 13 -4.93 0.22 -18.06
N ALA A 14 -4.58 -0.83 -18.79
CA ALA A 14 -5.41 -2.03 -18.87
C ALA A 14 -5.17 -2.95 -17.66
N ASP A 15 -6.17 -3.77 -17.32
CA ASP A 15 -6.05 -4.81 -16.26
C ASP A 15 -5.76 -4.24 -14.87
N LEU A 16 -6.38 -3.11 -14.52
CA LEU A 16 -6.39 -2.65 -13.14
C LEU A 16 -7.32 -3.53 -12.30
N ILE A 17 -6.85 -3.92 -11.12
CA ILE A 17 -7.55 -4.77 -10.15
C ILE A 17 -7.43 -4.16 -8.76
N ARG A 18 -8.43 -4.34 -7.89
CA ARG A 18 -8.28 -4.06 -6.45
C ARG A 18 -7.76 -5.30 -5.73
N LEU A 19 -6.68 -5.12 -4.97
CA LEU A 19 -6.15 -6.11 -4.02
C LEU A 19 -6.22 -5.57 -2.59
N GLY A 20 -6.32 -6.47 -1.62
CA GLY A 20 -6.41 -6.14 -0.19
C GLY A 20 -7.84 -6.02 0.31
N ASN A 21 -8.05 -5.21 1.35
CA ASN A 21 -9.29 -5.24 2.12
C ASN A 21 -10.52 -4.98 1.24
N ARG A 22 -11.47 -5.91 1.29
CA ARG A 22 -12.71 -5.89 0.49
C ARG A 22 -13.85 -5.10 1.14
N ASN A 23 -13.66 -4.61 2.35
CA ASN A 23 -14.70 -3.94 3.12
C ASN A 23 -14.23 -2.61 3.72
N GLY A 24 -13.19 -2.00 3.16
CA GLY A 24 -12.69 -0.72 3.63
C GLY A 24 -11.24 -0.48 3.24
N ASP A 25 -10.58 0.22 4.15
CA ASP A 25 -9.20 0.67 4.08
C ASP A 25 -8.16 -0.46 4.00
N GLY A 26 -7.00 -0.19 3.41
CA GLY A 26 -5.92 -1.16 3.22
C GLY A 26 -6.07 -2.01 1.95
N GLY A 27 -6.80 -1.51 0.95
CA GLY A 27 -6.88 -2.13 -0.38
C GLY A 27 -6.52 -1.13 -1.46
N TYR A 28 -5.74 -1.55 -2.46
CA TYR A 28 -5.20 -0.67 -3.49
C TYR A 28 -5.55 -1.20 -4.88
N VAL A 29 -5.75 -0.27 -5.83
CA VAL A 29 -6.04 -0.59 -7.22
C VAL A 29 -4.75 -0.55 -8.04
N VAL A 30 -4.33 -1.71 -8.53
CA VAL A 30 -2.99 -1.91 -9.12
C VAL A 30 -3.05 -2.64 -10.47
N PRO A 31 -2.00 -2.58 -11.29
CA PRO A 31 -1.94 -3.32 -12.55
C PRO A 31 -1.71 -4.82 -12.33
N GLY A 32 -2.70 -5.65 -12.66
CA GLY A 32 -2.69 -7.09 -12.41
C GLY A 32 -1.49 -7.82 -13.02
N LYS A 33 -1.20 -7.57 -14.30
CA LYS A 33 0.00 -8.15 -14.96
C LYS A 33 1.33 -7.81 -14.28
N LEU A 34 1.44 -6.64 -13.65
CA LEU A 34 2.69 -6.24 -12.98
C LEU A 34 2.79 -6.88 -11.58
N VAL A 35 1.66 -7.20 -10.94
CA VAL A 35 1.64 -8.08 -9.77
C VAL A 35 2.17 -9.48 -10.12
N ASP A 36 1.70 -10.03 -11.24
CA ASP A 36 2.03 -11.39 -11.69
C ASP A 36 3.52 -11.57 -12.02
N THR A 37 4.21 -10.49 -12.37
CA THR A 37 5.61 -10.54 -12.77
C THR A 37 6.56 -10.10 -11.66
N ALA A 38 6.13 -9.35 -10.65
CA ALA A 38 7.00 -8.84 -9.59
C ALA A 38 7.81 -9.95 -8.89
N ASP A 39 9.10 -9.70 -8.67
CA ASP A 39 9.97 -10.63 -7.94
C ASP A 39 9.94 -10.31 -6.44
N VAL A 40 9.81 -9.01 -6.11
CA VAL A 40 9.84 -8.51 -4.73
C VAL A 40 8.76 -7.46 -4.52
N LEU A 41 8.03 -7.59 -3.41
CA LEU A 41 7.20 -6.53 -2.84
C LEU A 41 7.96 -5.88 -1.67
N LEU A 42 8.27 -4.60 -1.81
CA LEU A 42 8.63 -3.74 -0.68
C LEU A 42 7.33 -3.18 -0.11
N SER A 43 6.96 -3.60 1.10
CA SER A 43 5.75 -3.17 1.78
C SER A 43 6.11 -2.32 2.97
N LEU A 44 6.01 -1.00 2.80
CA LEU A 44 6.38 -0.01 3.80
C LEU A 44 5.10 0.41 4.52
N GLY A 45 5.01 0.13 5.83
CA GLY A 45 3.78 0.28 6.58
C GLY A 45 2.89 -0.95 6.49
N LEU A 46 2.90 -1.76 7.55
CA LEU A 46 2.09 -2.97 7.65
C LEU A 46 0.91 -2.78 8.61
N ALA A 47 1.10 -2.03 9.69
CA ALA A 47 0.13 -1.84 10.77
C ALA A 47 -0.53 -3.16 11.23
N GLU A 48 -1.85 -3.22 11.31
CA GLU A 48 -2.60 -4.47 11.53
C GLU A 48 -3.30 -4.98 10.26
N GLU A 49 -2.93 -4.47 9.08
CA GLU A 49 -3.64 -4.74 7.82
C GLU A 49 -2.67 -5.10 6.68
N TRP A 50 -2.54 -6.40 6.43
CA TRP A 50 -1.62 -6.99 5.45
C TRP A 50 -2.35 -7.90 4.43
N THR A 51 -3.65 -7.68 4.22
CA THR A 51 -4.40 -8.45 3.22
C THR A 51 -3.95 -8.13 1.80
N PHE A 52 -3.52 -6.89 1.51
CA PHE A 52 -2.93 -6.55 0.22
C PHE A 52 -1.69 -7.42 -0.06
N ASP A 53 -0.78 -7.49 0.92
CA ASP A 53 0.44 -8.30 0.85
C ASP A 53 0.14 -9.80 0.64
N MET A 54 -0.88 -10.31 1.35
CA MET A 54 -1.34 -11.68 1.17
C MET A 54 -1.92 -11.92 -0.22
N GLU A 55 -2.84 -11.07 -0.69
CA GLU A 55 -3.45 -11.24 -2.01
C GLU A 55 -2.42 -11.11 -3.15
N MET A 56 -1.39 -10.27 -2.98
CA MET A 56 -0.23 -10.21 -3.87
C MET A 56 0.53 -11.55 -3.92
N GLN A 57 0.79 -12.17 -2.76
CA GLN A 57 1.48 -13.47 -2.69
C GLN A 57 0.60 -14.64 -3.17
N GLU A 58 -0.71 -14.60 -2.92
CA GLU A 58 -1.64 -15.60 -3.43
C GLU A 58 -1.69 -15.58 -4.97
N ARG A 59 -1.67 -14.38 -5.56
CA ARG A 59 -1.65 -14.18 -7.00
C ARG A 59 -0.30 -14.53 -7.63
N ASN A 60 0.79 -14.21 -6.95
CA ASN A 60 2.15 -14.54 -7.35
C ASN A 60 2.89 -15.30 -6.23
N PRO A 61 2.79 -16.64 -6.18
CA PRO A 61 3.38 -17.44 -5.10
C PRO A 61 4.91 -17.40 -5.01
N ALA A 62 5.60 -16.93 -6.06
CA ALA A 62 7.04 -16.75 -6.06
C ALA A 62 7.48 -15.39 -5.47
N LEU A 63 6.52 -14.48 -5.25
CA LEU A 63 6.77 -13.14 -4.74
C LEU A 63 7.40 -13.19 -3.35
N ARG A 64 8.54 -12.52 -3.22
CA ARG A 64 9.19 -12.30 -1.94
C ARG A 64 8.73 -10.98 -1.34
N ILE A 65 8.30 -10.99 -0.08
CA ILE A 65 7.82 -9.78 0.60
C ILE A 65 8.87 -9.33 1.62
N ILE A 66 9.26 -8.06 1.52
CA ILE A 66 10.00 -7.35 2.56
C ILE A 66 9.04 -6.34 3.17
N GLY A 67 8.41 -6.74 4.28
CA GLY A 67 7.56 -5.87 5.07
C GLY A 67 8.38 -5.04 6.04
N VAL A 68 8.08 -3.76 6.20
CA VAL A 68 8.83 -2.83 7.05
C VAL A 68 7.89 -2.08 7.97
N ASP A 69 7.99 -2.34 9.27
CA ASP A 69 7.17 -1.67 10.27
C ASP A 69 7.80 -1.77 11.67
N HIS A 70 8.05 -0.63 12.31
CA HIS A 70 8.63 -0.61 13.65
C HIS A 70 7.60 -0.84 14.77
N SER A 71 6.32 -0.57 14.50
CA SER A 71 5.23 -0.65 15.47
C SER A 71 4.86 -2.10 15.79
N ILE A 72 5.03 -2.99 14.81
CA ILE A 72 4.66 -4.39 14.93
C ILE A 72 5.66 -5.18 15.78
N GLN A 73 5.10 -5.94 16.72
CA GLN A 73 5.84 -6.85 17.58
C GLN A 73 5.32 -8.29 17.42
N PRO A 74 6.09 -9.21 16.81
CA PRO A 74 5.65 -10.60 16.61
C PRO A 74 5.17 -11.29 17.89
N ARG A 75 5.76 -10.93 19.04
CA ARG A 75 5.33 -11.44 20.35
C ARG A 75 3.85 -11.13 20.65
N THR A 76 3.34 -9.98 20.24
CA THR A 76 1.94 -9.59 20.46
C THR A 76 1.00 -10.55 19.73
N PHE A 77 1.32 -10.88 18.47
CA PHE A 77 0.54 -11.82 17.67
C PHE A 77 0.70 -13.26 18.17
N MET A 78 1.88 -13.65 18.67
CA MET A 78 2.09 -14.95 19.31
C MET A 78 1.23 -15.11 20.57
N PHE A 79 1.18 -14.10 21.45
CA PHE A 79 0.28 -14.11 22.61
C PHE A 79 -1.20 -14.14 22.16
N GLY A 80 -1.52 -13.43 21.08
CA GLY A 80 -2.81 -13.48 20.41
C GLY A 80 -3.21 -14.89 19.98
N LEU A 81 -2.31 -15.64 19.35
CA LEU A 81 -2.54 -17.04 18.93
C LEU A 81 -2.84 -17.96 20.11
N VAL A 82 -2.03 -17.88 21.18
CA VAL A 82 -2.23 -18.68 22.39
C VAL A 82 -3.58 -18.37 23.02
N ARG A 83 -3.88 -17.07 23.21
CA ARG A 83 -5.14 -16.59 23.78
C ARG A 83 -6.33 -17.06 22.96
N CYS A 84 -6.27 -16.96 21.63
CA CYS A 84 -7.36 -17.38 20.75
C CYS A 84 -7.57 -18.89 20.78
N THR A 85 -6.49 -19.68 20.88
CA THR A 85 -6.55 -21.14 21.01
C THR A 85 -7.26 -21.56 22.29
N ILE A 86 -6.89 -20.96 23.43
CA ILE A 86 -7.55 -21.19 24.73
C ILE A 86 -9.03 -20.80 24.67
N LYS A 87 -9.32 -19.59 24.15
CA LYS A 87 -10.71 -19.10 24.03
C LYS A 87 -11.55 -19.98 23.12
N ASN A 88 -11.01 -20.45 22.00
CA ASN A 88 -11.70 -21.38 21.11
C ASN A 88 -12.07 -22.69 21.81
N TRP A 89 -11.14 -23.27 22.57
CA TRP A 89 -11.41 -24.47 23.35
C TRP A 89 -12.51 -24.24 24.40
N ILE A 90 -12.41 -23.15 25.17
CA ILE A 90 -13.44 -22.76 26.16
C ILE A 90 -14.82 -22.62 25.49
N TYR A 91 -14.91 -21.88 24.38
CA TYR A 91 -16.21 -21.66 23.73
C TYR A 91 -16.73 -22.87 22.97
N THR A 92 -15.88 -23.85 22.66
CA THR A 92 -16.31 -25.16 22.18
C THR A 92 -17.02 -25.93 23.28
N ILE A 93 -16.46 -25.97 24.50
CA ILE A 93 -17.09 -26.60 25.67
C ILE A 93 -18.39 -25.88 26.04
N LEU A 94 -18.39 -24.54 26.03
CA LEU A 94 -19.57 -23.72 26.31
C LEU A 94 -20.60 -23.70 25.17
N ARG A 95 -20.35 -24.39 24.03
CA ARG A 95 -21.20 -24.41 22.84
C ARG A 95 -21.60 -23.01 22.34
N ASN A 96 -20.70 -22.03 22.46
CA ASN A 96 -20.92 -20.66 22.01
C ASN A 96 -20.28 -20.44 20.62
N ASP A 97 -21.05 -20.74 19.59
CA ASP A 97 -20.56 -20.74 18.20
C ASP A 97 -20.15 -19.34 17.70
N GLN A 98 -20.86 -18.28 18.13
CA GLN A 98 -20.52 -16.91 17.73
C GLN A 98 -19.12 -16.53 18.25
N LYS A 99 -18.84 -16.78 19.53
CA LYS A 99 -17.52 -16.49 20.10
C LYS A 99 -16.46 -17.41 19.51
N ARG A 100 -16.76 -18.70 19.31
CA ARG A 100 -15.84 -19.63 18.62
C ARG A 100 -15.44 -19.10 17.25
N ARG A 101 -16.38 -18.69 16.41
CA ARG A 101 -16.08 -18.11 15.08
C ARG A 101 -15.21 -16.85 15.19
N LYS A 102 -15.50 -15.95 16.13
CA LYS A 102 -14.66 -14.76 16.39
C LYS A 102 -13.20 -15.12 16.68
N TYR A 103 -12.98 -16.07 17.60
CA TYR A 103 -11.62 -16.45 18.00
C TYR A 103 -10.90 -17.31 16.96
N THR A 104 -11.63 -18.07 16.13
CA THR A 104 -11.08 -18.71 14.94
C THR A 104 -10.54 -17.68 13.95
N ARG A 105 -11.33 -16.66 13.60
CA ARG A 105 -10.89 -15.59 12.68
C ARG A 105 -9.68 -14.82 13.19
N LEU A 106 -9.68 -14.45 14.48
CA LEU A 106 -8.51 -13.77 15.09
C LEU A 106 -7.27 -14.67 15.08
N ARG A 107 -7.45 -15.98 15.31
CA ARG A 107 -6.35 -16.94 15.24
C ARG A 107 -5.81 -17.08 13.82
N GLU A 108 -6.69 -17.10 12.82
CA GLU A 108 -6.33 -17.14 11.40
C GLU A 108 -5.50 -15.91 11.04
N HIS A 109 -6.01 -14.72 11.35
CA HIS A 109 -5.34 -13.44 11.12
C HIS A 109 -3.93 -13.38 11.77
N TYR A 110 -3.79 -13.69 13.06
CA TYR A 110 -2.45 -13.76 13.66
C TYR A 110 -1.57 -14.84 13.03
N GLY A 111 -2.17 -15.94 12.56
CA GLY A 111 -1.45 -16.99 11.87
C GLY A 111 -0.99 -16.56 10.47
N ASP A 112 -1.77 -15.74 9.77
CA ASP A 112 -1.42 -15.19 8.46
C ASP A 112 -0.14 -14.38 8.54
N TYR A 113 0.02 -13.55 9.57
CA TYR A 113 1.27 -12.83 9.80
C TYR A 113 2.50 -13.74 9.78
N PHE A 114 2.46 -14.86 10.53
CA PHE A 114 3.60 -15.78 10.58
C PHE A 114 3.76 -16.60 9.30
N ARG A 115 2.67 -16.88 8.58
CA ARG A 115 2.74 -17.50 7.24
C ARG A 115 3.41 -16.56 6.25
N LEU A 116 3.00 -15.30 6.23
CA LEU A 116 3.47 -14.27 5.31
C LEU A 116 4.97 -14.00 5.51
N PHE A 117 5.42 -13.88 6.76
CA PHE A 117 6.82 -13.60 7.09
C PHE A 117 7.62 -14.86 7.44
N THR A 118 7.44 -15.89 6.62
CA THR A 118 8.33 -17.05 6.54
C THR A 118 9.19 -16.93 5.28
N GLN A 119 10.44 -17.41 5.35
CA GLN A 119 11.40 -17.34 4.24
C GLN A 119 10.75 -17.83 2.92
N PRO A 120 10.92 -17.09 1.80
CA PRO A 120 11.90 -16.02 1.60
C PRO A 120 11.45 -14.62 2.08
N SER A 121 10.20 -14.48 2.54
CA SER A 121 9.65 -13.21 3.00
C SER A 121 10.13 -12.88 4.42
N VAL A 122 10.30 -11.58 4.69
CA VAL A 122 10.87 -11.09 5.95
C VAL A 122 10.15 -9.83 6.44
N HIS A 123 10.05 -9.71 7.75
CA HIS A 123 9.60 -8.49 8.40
C HIS A 123 10.78 -7.76 9.05
N VAL A 124 11.01 -6.53 8.61
CA VAL A 124 12.06 -5.63 9.11
C VAL A 124 11.44 -4.65 10.10
N ARG A 125 11.83 -4.79 11.38
CA ARG A 125 11.30 -3.96 12.48
C ARG A 125 12.03 -2.64 12.61
N LYS A 126 11.87 -1.77 11.61
CA LYS A 126 12.50 -0.45 11.54
C LYS A 126 11.53 0.56 10.93
N MET A 127 11.72 1.83 11.27
CA MET A 127 11.03 2.95 10.65
C MET A 127 11.72 3.28 9.32
N VAL A 128 10.96 3.53 8.28
CA VAL A 128 11.54 4.02 7.02
C VAL A 128 11.90 5.49 7.21
N ALA A 129 13.08 5.88 6.74
CA ALA A 129 13.55 7.26 6.83
C ALA A 129 14.51 7.59 5.68
N SER A 130 14.89 8.85 5.56
CA SER A 130 15.91 9.33 4.61
C SER A 130 17.28 8.65 4.75
N ASP A 131 17.72 8.29 5.96
CA ASP A 131 19.01 7.64 6.21
C ASP A 131 18.97 6.52 7.26
N ASP A 132 19.98 5.63 7.20
CA ASP A 132 20.11 4.51 8.12
C ASP A 132 20.60 4.98 9.50
N ARG A 133 19.74 4.82 10.51
CA ARG A 133 20.03 5.15 11.91
C ARG A 133 19.56 4.03 12.85
N VAL A 134 19.82 4.19 14.15
CA VAL A 134 19.27 3.29 15.16
C VAL A 134 17.75 3.28 15.03
N GLY A 135 17.18 2.09 14.79
CA GLY A 135 15.73 1.92 14.59
C GLY A 135 15.20 2.36 13.23
N CYS A 136 16.01 2.97 12.35
CA CYS A 136 15.59 3.44 11.03
C CYS A 136 16.27 2.67 9.89
N ILE A 137 15.65 2.65 8.72
CA ILE A 137 16.18 2.06 7.48
C ILE A 137 15.93 2.98 6.29
N SER A 138 16.96 3.20 5.48
CA SER A 138 16.83 3.97 4.25
C SER A 138 16.22 3.15 3.11
N PHE A 139 15.54 3.82 2.17
CA PHE A 139 15.06 3.17 0.95
C PHE A 139 16.22 2.54 0.14
N ASN A 140 17.39 3.21 0.12
CA ASN A 140 18.61 2.65 -0.45
C ASN A 140 19.02 1.30 0.17
N THR A 141 18.92 1.14 1.50
CA THR A 141 19.19 -0.15 2.16
C THR A 141 18.12 -1.18 1.80
N LEU A 142 16.85 -0.79 1.74
CA LEU A 142 15.77 -1.68 1.34
C LEU A 142 15.96 -2.22 -0.09
N MET A 143 16.37 -1.37 -1.04
CA MET A 143 16.70 -1.81 -2.40
C MET A 143 17.89 -2.78 -2.44
N ARG A 144 18.91 -2.58 -1.58
CA ARG A 144 20.00 -3.57 -1.44
C ARG A 144 19.51 -4.90 -0.86
N MET A 145 18.56 -4.88 0.07
CA MET A 145 17.92 -6.09 0.61
C MET A 145 16.98 -6.75 -0.39
N ALA A 146 16.36 -5.97 -1.28
CA ALA A 146 15.50 -6.44 -2.36
C ALA A 146 16.29 -7.22 -3.42
N THR A 147 17.58 -6.91 -3.60
CA THR A 147 18.47 -7.56 -4.58
C THR A 147 17.79 -7.76 -5.94
N PRO A 148 17.25 -6.69 -6.57
CA PRO A 148 16.53 -6.82 -7.83
C PRO A 148 17.44 -7.47 -8.88
N SER A 149 16.94 -8.52 -9.52
CA SER A 149 17.71 -9.35 -10.46
C SER A 149 17.53 -8.95 -11.93
N ARG A 150 16.49 -8.17 -12.20
CA ARG A 150 16.11 -7.67 -13.51
C ARG A 150 15.50 -6.27 -13.38
N ASP A 151 15.42 -5.56 -14.50
CA ASP A 151 14.73 -4.27 -14.55
C ASP A 151 13.23 -4.47 -14.22
N HIS A 152 12.67 -3.51 -13.51
CA HIS A 152 11.26 -3.46 -13.13
C HIS A 152 10.77 -4.75 -12.42
N SER A 153 11.56 -5.27 -11.48
CA SER A 153 11.23 -6.44 -10.67
C SER A 153 10.60 -6.13 -9.32
N VAL A 154 10.70 -4.88 -8.88
CA VAL A 154 10.24 -4.43 -7.56
C VAL A 154 8.86 -3.79 -7.69
N PHE A 155 7.96 -4.22 -6.82
CA PHE A 155 6.69 -3.57 -6.54
C PHE A 155 6.81 -2.84 -5.20
N LEU A 156 6.41 -1.57 -5.14
CA LEU A 156 6.45 -0.78 -3.92
C LEU A 156 5.03 -0.48 -3.43
N LYS A 157 4.71 -0.90 -2.20
CA LYS A 157 3.59 -0.37 -1.42
C LYS A 157 4.15 0.56 -0.36
N MET A 158 3.55 1.73 -0.20
CA MET A 158 4.01 2.74 0.75
C MET A 158 2.83 3.41 1.48
N ASP A 159 2.81 3.25 2.79
CA ASP A 159 1.87 3.90 3.71
C ASP A 159 2.59 4.09 5.06
N ILE A 160 3.28 5.22 5.22
CA ILE A 160 4.24 5.44 6.31
C ILE A 160 4.02 6.81 6.99
N GLU A 161 2.78 7.27 7.02
CA GLU A 161 2.31 8.38 7.86
C GLU A 161 3.16 9.66 7.68
N SER A 162 3.09 10.26 6.49
CA SER A 162 3.80 11.48 6.06
C SER A 162 5.31 11.33 5.86
N SER A 163 5.90 10.17 6.16
CA SER A 163 7.31 9.88 5.87
C SER A 163 7.57 9.53 4.40
N GLU A 164 6.52 9.46 3.56
CA GLU A 164 6.61 9.17 2.13
C GLU A 164 7.51 10.17 1.42
N TYR A 165 7.36 11.45 1.78
CA TYR A 165 8.05 12.57 1.15
C TYR A 165 9.56 12.51 1.31
N GLU A 166 10.07 11.97 2.43
CA GLU A 166 11.50 11.89 2.72
C GLU A 166 12.27 10.96 1.77
N ILE A 167 11.58 10.01 1.14
CA ILE A 167 12.22 8.94 0.36
C ILE A 167 11.98 9.03 -1.14
N ILE A 168 11.19 10.00 -1.62
CA ILE A 168 10.84 10.17 -3.04
C ILE A 168 12.08 10.22 -3.95
N SER A 169 13.08 11.01 -3.59
CA SER A 169 14.33 11.12 -4.37
C SER A 169 15.09 9.81 -4.48
N GLN A 170 15.06 8.98 -3.43
CA GLN A 170 15.67 7.65 -3.46
C GLN A 170 14.86 6.69 -4.34
N ILE A 171 13.52 6.77 -4.27
CA ILE A 171 12.63 5.98 -5.15
C ILE A 171 12.93 6.28 -6.62
N VAL A 172 12.99 7.56 -7.00
CA VAL A 172 13.28 7.99 -8.38
C VAL A 172 14.69 7.59 -8.80
N ALA A 173 15.68 7.63 -7.90
CA ALA A 173 17.04 7.15 -8.19
C ALA A 173 17.10 5.64 -8.49
N HIS A 174 16.14 4.85 -7.99
CA HIS A 174 16.02 3.41 -8.23
C HIS A 174 14.96 3.03 -9.28
N GLU A 175 14.48 3.99 -10.07
CA GLU A 175 13.37 3.81 -11.02
C GLU A 175 13.50 2.56 -11.89
N ARG A 176 14.72 2.26 -12.36
CA ARG A 176 15.01 1.15 -13.25
C ARG A 176 14.63 -0.21 -12.66
N SER A 177 14.65 -0.35 -11.34
CA SER A 177 14.28 -1.60 -10.65
C SER A 177 12.79 -1.66 -10.32
N ILE A 178 12.09 -0.54 -10.29
CA ILE A 178 10.72 -0.42 -9.79
C ILE A 178 9.75 -0.46 -10.97
N SER A 179 8.71 -1.28 -10.85
CA SER A 179 7.65 -1.44 -11.84
C SER A 179 6.43 -0.59 -11.49
N VAL A 180 5.98 -0.68 -10.23
CA VAL A 180 4.77 -0.06 -9.71
C VAL A 180 5.06 0.53 -8.34
N ILE A 181 4.44 1.68 -8.07
CA ILE A 181 4.36 2.28 -6.74
C ILE A 181 2.86 2.44 -6.44
N THR A 182 2.37 1.83 -5.37
CA THR A 182 1.08 2.20 -4.77
C THR A 182 1.38 2.87 -3.44
N ALA A 183 0.87 4.08 -3.25
CA ALA A 183 1.18 4.88 -2.08
C ALA A 183 -0.04 5.62 -1.55
N GLU A 184 -0.18 5.65 -0.23
CA GLU A 184 -1.07 6.58 0.45
C GLU A 184 -0.31 7.86 0.82
N PHE A 185 -0.83 9.01 0.41
CA PHE A 185 -0.24 10.30 0.73
C PHE A 185 -1.13 11.04 1.72
N HIS A 186 -0.52 11.44 2.83
CA HIS A 186 -1.12 12.15 3.95
C HIS A 186 -0.80 13.65 3.92
N ASP A 187 -1.49 14.44 4.76
CA ASP A 187 -1.20 15.86 5.00
C ASP A 187 -1.22 16.74 3.74
N LEU A 188 -2.06 16.39 2.76
CA LEU A 188 -2.07 17.05 1.45
C LEU A 188 -2.47 18.53 1.56
N VAL A 189 -3.37 18.86 2.48
CA VAL A 189 -3.90 20.22 2.62
C VAL A 189 -2.98 21.07 3.49
N SER A 190 -2.41 20.47 4.54
CA SER A 190 -1.51 21.16 5.46
C SER A 190 -0.16 21.46 4.80
N ASP A 191 0.32 20.60 3.90
CA ASP A 191 1.57 20.79 3.16
C ASP A 191 1.46 20.45 1.66
N SER A 192 0.59 21.20 0.97
CA SER A 192 0.37 21.01 -0.48
C SER A 192 1.62 21.27 -1.33
N GLU A 193 2.59 22.04 -0.85
CA GLU A 193 3.83 22.30 -1.60
C GLU A 193 4.72 21.06 -1.62
N THR A 194 4.94 20.43 -0.46
CA THR A 194 5.67 19.16 -0.36
C THR A 194 5.01 18.06 -1.21
N PHE A 195 3.68 17.94 -1.14
CA PHE A 195 2.96 16.99 -1.98
C PHE A 195 3.15 17.26 -3.48
N ASN A 196 2.94 18.51 -3.93
CA ASN A 196 3.09 18.85 -5.34
C ASN A 196 4.52 18.55 -5.85
N ASN A 197 5.55 18.87 -5.07
CA ASN A 197 6.94 18.60 -5.41
C ASN A 197 7.22 17.09 -5.49
N ALA A 198 6.69 16.31 -4.54
CA ALA A 198 6.83 14.86 -4.55
C ALA A 198 6.18 14.21 -5.78
N ILE A 199 4.97 14.66 -6.14
CA ILE A 199 4.28 14.20 -7.35
C ILE A 199 5.06 14.57 -8.60
N GLU A 200 5.56 15.80 -8.70
CA GLU A 200 6.37 16.24 -9.85
C GLU A 200 7.63 15.39 -10.00
N GLU A 201 8.32 15.10 -8.89
CA GLU A 201 9.53 14.27 -8.89
C GLU A 201 9.25 12.82 -9.31
N LEU A 202 8.23 12.18 -8.72
CA LEU A 202 7.79 10.84 -9.15
C LEU A 202 7.41 10.82 -10.62
N GLN A 203 6.69 11.85 -11.09
CA GLN A 203 6.23 11.96 -12.47
C GLN A 203 7.34 12.14 -13.49
N GLN A 204 8.60 12.34 -13.08
CA GLN A 204 9.73 12.28 -14.00
C GLN A 204 9.92 10.88 -14.58
N ARG A 205 9.65 9.83 -13.78
CA ARG A 205 9.92 8.42 -14.11
C ARG A 205 8.70 7.51 -14.09
N PHE A 206 7.62 7.93 -13.45
CA PHE A 206 6.40 7.14 -13.31
C PHE A 206 5.18 7.92 -13.80
N ASP A 207 4.14 7.21 -14.24
CA ASP A 207 2.86 7.78 -14.65
C ASP A 207 1.76 7.28 -13.71
N ILE A 208 0.88 8.18 -13.27
CA ILE A 208 -0.29 7.81 -12.45
C ILE A 208 -1.26 7.02 -13.33
N VAL A 209 -1.66 5.84 -12.90
CA VAL A 209 -2.65 4.99 -13.59
C VAL A 209 -3.95 4.83 -12.80
N HIS A 210 -3.91 5.12 -11.51
CA HIS A 210 -5.11 5.17 -10.66
C HIS A 210 -4.91 6.14 -9.49
N ILE A 211 -6.00 6.74 -9.03
CA ILE A 211 -6.06 7.56 -7.82
C ILE A 211 -7.42 7.35 -7.16
N HIS A 212 -7.43 7.23 -5.85
CA HIS A 212 -8.65 7.10 -5.04
C HIS A 212 -8.55 8.01 -3.82
N SER A 213 -9.66 8.61 -3.40
CA SER A 213 -9.71 9.42 -2.20
C SER A 213 -9.85 8.53 -0.98
N ASN A 214 -9.02 8.77 0.04
CA ASN A 214 -9.25 8.13 1.32
C ASN A 214 -10.22 8.98 2.15
N ASN A 215 -11.45 8.48 2.32
CA ASN A 215 -12.52 9.18 3.03
C ASN A 215 -12.48 9.05 4.56
N TYR A 216 -11.45 8.41 5.14
CA TYR A 216 -11.14 8.61 6.56
C TYR A 216 -10.65 10.04 6.82
N GLY A 217 -9.81 10.56 5.92
CA GLY A 217 -9.25 11.90 5.97
C GLY A 217 -10.28 13.03 5.83
N GLY A 218 -9.81 14.24 6.10
CA GLY A 218 -10.60 15.46 5.90
C GLY A 218 -10.82 15.78 4.43
N TYR A 219 -11.77 16.67 4.15
CA TYR A 219 -11.92 17.28 2.83
C TYR A 219 -11.72 18.79 2.93
N CYS A 220 -10.81 19.33 2.13
CA CYS A 220 -10.58 20.76 2.08
C CYS A 220 -11.45 21.41 1.02
N GLN A 221 -12.45 22.17 1.47
CA GLN A 221 -13.36 22.91 0.58
C GLN A 221 -12.63 23.99 -0.24
N ILE A 222 -11.53 24.55 0.26
CA ILE A 222 -10.75 25.59 -0.43
C ILE A 222 -9.96 24.98 -1.61
N ASN A 223 -9.33 23.84 -1.38
CA ASN A 223 -8.58 23.12 -2.43
C ASN A 223 -9.51 22.27 -3.32
N ASP A 224 -10.73 22.01 -2.87
CA ASP A 224 -11.66 21.05 -3.47
C ASP A 224 -10.94 19.72 -3.72
N PHE A 225 -10.40 19.18 -2.62
CA PHE A 225 -9.54 18.00 -2.62
C PHE A 225 -9.52 17.34 -1.22
N PRO A 226 -9.45 16.01 -1.12
CA PRO A 226 -9.26 15.32 0.15
C PRO A 226 -7.87 15.59 0.73
N ASP A 227 -7.72 15.35 2.03
CA ASP A 227 -6.46 15.46 2.75
C ASP A 227 -5.60 14.18 2.65
N THR A 228 -6.19 13.09 2.13
CA THR A 228 -5.51 11.81 1.95
C THR A 228 -5.96 11.17 0.63
N VAL A 229 -5.00 10.66 -0.14
CA VAL A 229 -5.27 9.95 -1.40
C VAL A 229 -4.37 8.72 -1.53
N GLU A 230 -4.92 7.68 -2.14
CA GLU A 230 -4.18 6.51 -2.59
C GLU A 230 -3.86 6.70 -4.08
N ILE A 231 -2.58 6.65 -4.47
CA ILE A 231 -2.15 6.81 -5.85
C ILE A 231 -1.34 5.60 -6.29
N THR A 232 -1.68 5.06 -7.45
CA THR A 232 -0.86 4.05 -8.12
C THR A 232 -0.16 4.63 -9.33
N PHE A 233 1.16 4.46 -9.36
CA PHE A 233 2.06 4.84 -10.44
C PHE A 233 2.66 3.61 -11.12
N VAL A 234 2.88 3.69 -12.42
CA VAL A 234 3.60 2.70 -13.23
C VAL A 234 4.84 3.34 -13.82
N ASN A 235 5.96 2.62 -13.85
CA ASN A 235 7.18 3.13 -14.50
C ASN A 235 6.91 3.44 -15.97
N LYS A 236 7.34 4.62 -16.45
CA LYS A 236 7.13 5.08 -17.83
C LYS A 236 7.66 4.11 -18.88
N ALA A 237 8.73 3.36 -18.58
CA ALA A 237 9.27 2.34 -19.47
C ALA A 237 8.31 1.15 -19.70
N LEU A 238 7.31 0.99 -18.82
CA LEU A 238 6.27 -0.04 -18.90
C LEU A 238 4.94 0.50 -19.44
N MET A 239 4.90 1.79 -19.80
CA MET A 239 3.75 2.39 -20.45
C MET A 239 3.74 2.07 -21.94
N GLY A 240 2.56 2.02 -22.55
CA GLY A 240 2.44 1.82 -24.00
C GLY A 240 3.03 2.99 -24.80
N SER A 241 3.24 2.79 -26.11
CA SER A 241 3.61 3.88 -27.01
C SER A 241 2.44 4.87 -27.12
N ASP A 242 2.57 6.05 -26.51
CA ASP A 242 1.54 7.11 -26.44
C ASP A 242 0.39 6.84 -25.43
N PRO A 243 0.67 6.86 -24.11
CA PRO A 243 -0.37 6.70 -23.10
C PRO A 243 -1.32 7.90 -23.08
N LYS A 244 -2.63 7.63 -23.08
CA LYS A 244 -3.67 8.67 -23.04
C LYS A 244 -4.14 8.94 -21.62
N LYS A 245 -4.48 10.18 -21.31
CA LYS A 245 -5.18 10.50 -20.06
C LYS A 245 -6.59 9.91 -20.09
N THR A 246 -7.01 9.34 -18.97
CA THR A 246 -8.35 8.78 -18.80
C THR A 246 -9.44 9.85 -18.89
N THR A 247 -10.65 9.46 -19.29
CA THR A 247 -11.89 10.24 -19.17
C THR A 247 -12.76 9.82 -17.97
N CYS A 248 -12.34 8.83 -17.17
CA CYS A 248 -13.09 8.32 -16.03
C CYS A 248 -13.33 9.37 -14.93
N ALA A 249 -14.39 9.14 -14.15
CA ALA A 249 -14.60 9.76 -12.85
C ALA A 249 -13.97 8.89 -11.75
N TYR A 250 -13.66 9.51 -10.61
CA TYR A 250 -13.10 8.86 -9.43
C TYR A 250 -13.95 9.25 -8.21
N PRO A 251 -14.43 8.28 -7.42
CA PRO A 251 -14.09 6.85 -7.46
C PRO A 251 -14.63 6.10 -8.69
N ARG A 252 -13.94 5.03 -9.08
CA ARG A 252 -14.32 4.06 -10.11
C ARG A 252 -15.17 2.95 -9.47
N PRO A 253 -16.49 2.88 -9.68
CA PRO A 253 -17.37 1.97 -8.94
C PRO A 253 -17.03 0.48 -9.07
N GLU A 254 -16.35 0.09 -10.14
CA GLU A 254 -15.92 -1.27 -10.42
C GLU A 254 -14.57 -1.65 -9.79
N LEU A 255 -13.82 -0.68 -9.25
CA LEU A 255 -12.52 -0.89 -8.63
C LEU A 255 -12.44 -0.37 -7.20
N ASP A 256 -12.99 0.81 -6.92
CA ASP A 256 -12.82 1.52 -5.66
C ASP A 256 -13.84 1.10 -4.61
N ILE A 257 -13.37 1.02 -3.37
CA ILE A 257 -14.17 0.74 -2.19
C ILE A 257 -13.85 1.82 -1.17
N THR A 258 -14.88 2.46 -0.62
CA THR A 258 -14.73 3.49 0.42
C THR A 258 -13.90 2.98 1.60
N ASN A 259 -12.87 3.71 2.02
CA ASN A 259 -12.04 3.34 3.15
C ASN A 259 -12.87 3.28 4.46
N CYS A 260 -13.70 4.31 4.69
CA CYS A 260 -14.65 4.41 5.78
C CYS A 260 -16.08 4.14 5.28
N SER A 261 -16.61 2.96 5.60
CA SER A 261 -17.95 2.52 5.15
C SER A 261 -19.12 3.36 5.66
N GLU A 262 -18.90 4.19 6.67
CA GLU A 262 -19.92 5.07 7.27
C GLU A 262 -20.01 6.43 6.56
N LYS A 263 -19.05 6.75 5.67
CA LYS A 263 -18.98 8.01 4.94
C LYS A 263 -19.11 7.75 3.45
N VAL A 264 -19.63 8.75 2.73
CA VAL A 264 -19.59 8.76 1.26
C VAL A 264 -18.15 9.01 0.81
N ASP A 265 -17.80 8.47 -0.35
CA ASP A 265 -16.50 8.75 -0.96
C ASP A 265 -16.39 10.21 -1.41
N TYR A 266 -15.16 10.70 -1.60
CA TYR A 266 -14.94 12.03 -2.15
C TYR A 266 -14.75 11.97 -3.67
N GLU A 267 -15.49 12.78 -4.42
CA GLU A 267 -15.28 12.88 -5.86
C GLU A 267 -14.01 13.68 -6.17
N LEU A 268 -13.20 13.22 -7.13
CA LEU A 268 -11.99 13.92 -7.55
C LEU A 268 -12.20 14.65 -8.88
N HIS A 269 -12.00 15.97 -8.86
CA HIS A 269 -12.07 16.85 -10.03
C HIS A 269 -10.67 17.39 -10.39
N PHE A 270 -10.21 17.12 -11.62
CA PHE A 270 -8.85 17.42 -12.11
C PHE A 270 -8.80 18.61 -13.06
#